data_AF-A0A2X3DF41-F1
#
_entry.id   AF-A0A2X3DF41-F1
#
_cell.length_a   1.000
_cell.length_b   1.000
_cell.length_c   1.000
_cell.angle_alpha   90.00
_cell.angle_beta   90.00
_cell.angle_gamma   90.00
#
_symmetry.space_group_name_H-M   'P 1'
#
loop_
_entity.id
_entity.type
_entity.pdbx_description
1 polymer ?
#
loop_
_entity_poly.entity_id
_entity_poly.type
_entity_poly.pdbx_seq_one_letter_code
_entity_poly.pdbx_strand_id
1 'polypeptide(L)'
;MAFNDHYLEVDYDLSDVMFVATSNSMNIPAPLLDRMEVIRLSGYTEDEKLNIAKRHLLPKQIERNALKKGELTVDDSAIIGIIRYYTREAGVRSLEREISKLCRKAVKQLLLDKSLNTSKLTVRICMIISAYSASTMAAPIVRTASVR
;
A
#
# COMPACT_ATOMS: atom_id res chain seq x y z
N MET A 1 39.06 10.03 -5.12
CA MET A 1 39.74 8.83 -4.58
C MET A 1 39.39 7.69 -5.50
N ALA A 2 40.38 6.93 -5.97
CA ALA A 2 40.10 5.74 -6.77
C ALA A 2 39.48 4.65 -5.88
N PHE A 3 38.38 4.05 -6.35
CA PHE A 3 37.84 2.82 -5.79
C PHE A 3 38.65 1.65 -6.35
N ASN A 4 39.28 0.88 -5.46
CA ASN A 4 40.05 -0.30 -5.82
C ASN A 4 39.23 -1.54 -5.52
N ASP A 5 38.94 -2.33 -6.55
CA ASP A 5 38.25 -3.61 -6.41
C ASP A 5 39.28 -4.76 -6.35
N HIS A 6 39.07 -5.71 -5.44
CA HIS A 6 40.02 -6.80 -5.20
C HIS A 6 40.11 -7.80 -6.37
N TYR A 7 39.11 -7.84 -7.25
CA TYR A 7 39.10 -8.75 -8.40
C TYR A 7 39.68 -8.09 -9.66
N LEU A 8 39.38 -6.81 -9.87
CA LEU A 8 39.80 -6.09 -11.07
C LEU A 8 41.22 -5.50 -10.95
N GLU A 9 41.73 -5.26 -9.73
CA GLU A 9 43.05 -4.67 -9.43
C GLU A 9 43.35 -3.35 -10.18
N VAL A 10 42.33 -2.72 -10.75
CA VAL A 10 42.37 -1.45 -11.46
C VAL A 10 41.56 -0.43 -10.69
N ASP A 11 42.07 0.80 -10.66
CA ASP A 11 41.45 1.96 -10.03
C ASP A 11 40.26 2.47 -10.85
N TYR A 12 39.07 2.48 -10.25
CA TYR A 12 37.84 3.00 -10.85
C TYR A 12 37.42 4.31 -10.20
N ASP A 13 36.92 5.24 -11.02
CA ASP A 13 36.32 6.46 -10.52
C ASP A 13 34.80 6.30 -10.36
N LEU A 14 34.31 6.52 -9.13
CA LEU A 14 32.89 6.49 -8.78
C LEU A 14 32.34 7.88 -8.45
N SER A 15 33.08 8.95 -8.77
CA SER A 15 32.73 10.31 -8.37
C SER A 15 31.38 10.78 -8.93
N ASP A 16 31.00 10.32 -10.13
CA ASP A 16 29.74 10.69 -10.80
C ASP A 16 28.58 9.71 -10.49
N VAL A 17 28.77 8.75 -9.59
CA VAL A 17 27.74 7.76 -9.23
C VAL A 17 26.87 8.29 -8.09
N MET A 18 25.56 8.36 -8.33
CA MET A 18 24.60 8.72 -7.28
C MET A 18 24.29 7.51 -6.39
N PHE A 19 24.69 7.58 -5.12
CA PHE A 19 24.36 6.58 -4.12
C PHE A 19 23.07 6.94 -3.37
N VAL A 20 22.12 6.01 -3.32
CA VAL A 20 20.88 6.15 -2.54
C VAL A 20 20.74 4.94 -1.63
N ALA A 21 20.63 5.19 -0.32
CA ALA A 21 20.41 4.16 0.68
C ALA A 21 19.14 4.46 1.48
N THR A 22 18.42 3.40 1.86
CA THR A 22 17.19 3.49 2.66
C THR A 22 17.37 2.77 3.99
N SER A 23 16.99 3.39 5.10
CA SER A 23 16.96 2.77 6.42
C SER A 23 15.63 3.01 7.13
N ASN A 24 15.19 2.05 7.94
CA ASN A 24 14.01 2.20 8.80
C ASN A 24 14.36 2.82 10.17
N SER A 25 15.64 2.80 10.56
CA SER A 25 16.12 3.31 11.85
C SER A 25 17.41 4.11 11.71
N MET A 26 17.75 4.89 12.73
CA MET A 26 18.97 5.69 12.77
C MET A 26 20.18 4.92 13.34
N ASN A 27 20.08 3.59 13.47
CA ASN A 27 21.14 2.74 14.01
C ASN A 27 22.20 2.43 12.92
N ILE A 28 22.72 3.48 12.29
CA ILE A 28 23.74 3.40 11.24
C ILE A 28 25.08 3.78 11.87
N PRO A 29 26.19 3.06 11.57
CA PRO A 29 27.51 3.42 12.07
C PRO A 29 27.86 4.88 11.75
N ALA A 30 28.36 5.61 12.75
CA ALA A 30 28.75 7.02 12.61
C ALA A 30 29.67 7.30 11.39
N PRO A 31 30.66 6.45 11.03
CA PRO A 31 31.51 6.68 9.87
C PRO A 31 30.77 6.73 8.52
N LEU A 32 29.64 6.05 8.41
CA LEU A 32 28.79 6.12 7.22
C LEU A 32 27.84 7.31 7.28
N LEU A 33 27.32 7.60 8.47
CA LEU A 33 26.39 8.71 8.69
C LEU A 33 27.02 10.06 8.33
N ASP A 34 28.29 10.26 8.67
CA ASP A 34 29.03 11.51 8.36
C ASP A 34 29.22 11.74 6.85
N ARG A 35 29.04 10.69 6.03
CA ARG A 35 29.18 10.74 4.57
C ARG A 35 27.84 10.76 3.84
N MET A 36 26.73 10.81 4.57
CA MET A 36 25.38 10.71 4.02
C MET A 36 24.55 11.93 4.39
N GLU A 37 23.78 12.44 3.43
CA GLU A 37 22.69 13.36 3.72
C GLU A 37 21.45 12.58 4.16
N VAL A 38 20.98 12.83 5.39
CA VAL A 38 19.83 12.11 5.95
C VAL A 38 18.54 12.88 5.71
N ILE A 39 17.68 12.32 4.85
CA ILE A 39 16.32 12.81 4.63
C ILE A 39 15.34 11.95 5.42
N ARG A 40 14.62 12.55 6.37
CA ARG A 40 13.59 11.85 7.16
C ARG A 40 12.24 11.93 6.48
N LEU A 41 11.72 10.76 6.08
CA LEU A 41 10.37 10.64 5.55
C LEU A 41 9.41 10.30 6.69
N SER A 42 8.48 11.21 6.97
CA SER A 42 7.41 10.98 7.95
C SER A 42 6.31 10.08 7.40
N GLY A 43 5.45 9.58 8.30
CA GLY A 43 4.23 8.90 7.91
C GLY A 43 3.24 9.83 7.21
N TYR A 44 2.25 9.22 6.56
CA TYR A 44 1.19 9.93 5.86
C TYR A 44 -0.02 10.16 6.76
N THR A 45 -0.65 11.33 6.61
CA THR A 45 -1.97 11.66 7.16
C THR A 45 -3.09 10.87 6.46
N GLU A 46 -4.30 10.84 7.05
CA GLU A 46 -5.45 10.15 6.43
C GLU A 46 -5.76 10.70 5.04
N ASP A 47 -5.74 12.02 4.87
CA ASP A 47 -6.04 12.69 3.60
C ASP A 47 -4.96 12.43 2.54
N GLU A 48 -3.68 12.42 2.94
CA GLU A 48 -2.58 12.03 2.06
C GLU A 48 -2.73 10.58 1.61
N LYS A 49 -3.05 9.65 2.52
CA LYS A 49 -3.29 8.25 2.19
C LYS A 49 -4.47 8.08 1.24
N LEU A 50 -5.56 8.82 1.44
CA LEU A 50 -6.70 8.82 0.54
C LEU A 50 -6.29 9.27 -0.87
N ASN A 51 -5.54 10.35 -0.98
CA ASN A 51 -5.06 10.86 -2.27
C ASN A 51 -4.09 9.89 -2.96
N ILE A 52 -3.15 9.29 -2.21
CA ILE A 52 -2.23 8.27 -2.73
C ILE A 52 -3.01 7.04 -3.20
N ALA A 53 -4.01 6.61 -2.43
CA ALA A 53 -4.86 5.48 -2.79
C ALA A 53 -5.61 5.71 -4.10
N LYS A 54 -6.22 6.89 -4.28
CA LYS A 54 -6.96 7.23 -5.49
C LYS A 54 -6.08 7.42 -6.72
N ARG A 55 -4.96 8.12 -6.57
CA ARG A 55 -4.08 8.49 -7.70
C ARG A 55 -3.16 7.34 -8.13
N HIS A 56 -2.69 6.52 -7.19
CA HIS A 56 -1.65 5.54 -7.47
C HIS A 56 -2.06 4.10 -7.13
N LEU A 57 -2.59 3.83 -5.93
CA LEU A 57 -2.82 2.44 -5.52
C LEU A 57 -3.98 1.78 -6.26
N LEU A 58 -5.13 2.47 -6.36
CA LEU A 58 -6.33 1.92 -6.98
C LEU A 58 -6.14 1.66 -8.49
N PRO A 59 -5.60 2.58 -9.30
CA PRO A 59 -5.33 2.32 -10.72
C PRO A 59 -4.35 1.16 -10.91
N LYS A 60 -3.27 1.13 -10.12
CA LYS A 60 -2.25 0.07 -10.15
C LYS A 60 -2.83 -1.30 -9.80
N GLN A 61 -3.75 -1.37 -8.84
CA GLN A 61 -4.39 -2.64 -8.47
C GLN A 61 -5.46 -3.08 -9.49
N ILE A 62 -6.20 -2.14 -10.11
CA ILE A 62 -7.13 -2.44 -11.21
C ILE A 62 -6.36 -3.08 -12.37
N GLU A 63 -5.24 -2.48 -12.78
CA GLU A 63 -4.39 -2.99 -13.86
C GLU A 63 -3.81 -4.38 -13.52
N ARG A 64 -3.24 -4.54 -12.31
CA ARG A 64 -2.68 -5.84 -11.87
C ARG A 64 -3.68 -6.97 -11.80
N ASN A 65 -4.96 -6.68 -11.54
CA ASN A 65 -6.02 -7.68 -11.48
C ASN A 65 -6.80 -7.80 -12.81
N ALA A 66 -6.33 -7.17 -13.88
CA ALA A 66 -6.93 -7.18 -15.21
C ALA A 66 -8.42 -6.75 -15.24
N LEU A 67 -8.82 -5.86 -14.32
CA LEU A 67 -10.16 -5.27 -14.30
C LEU A 67 -10.27 -4.19 -15.38
N LYS A 68 -11.36 -4.18 -16.15
CA LYS A 68 -11.60 -3.13 -17.14
C LYS A 68 -12.04 -1.84 -16.47
N LYS A 69 -11.78 -0.71 -17.14
CA LYS A 69 -12.26 0.61 -16.70
C LYS A 69 -13.78 0.58 -16.58
N GLY A 70 -14.29 0.84 -15.36
CA GLY A 70 -15.72 0.87 -15.06
C GLY A 70 -16.29 -0.40 -14.41
N GLU A 71 -15.56 -1.51 -14.37
CA GLU A 71 -16.01 -2.73 -13.69
C GLU A 71 -16.00 -2.59 -12.16
N LEU A 72 -15.07 -1.79 -11.63
CA LEU A 72 -14.91 -1.53 -10.21
C LEU A 72 -14.85 -0.03 -9.94
N THR A 73 -15.77 0.46 -9.11
CA THR A 73 -15.74 1.83 -8.55
C THR A 73 -15.68 1.73 -7.03
N VAL A 74 -14.70 2.39 -6.41
CA VAL A 74 -14.55 2.41 -4.96
C VAL A 74 -14.78 3.83 -4.47
N ASP A 75 -15.73 4.00 -3.57
CA ASP A 75 -16.05 5.32 -3.00
C ASP A 75 -14.99 5.77 -2.00
N ASP A 76 -14.81 7.08 -1.85
CA ASP A 76 -13.84 7.66 -0.90
C ASP A 76 -14.13 7.21 0.55
N SER A 77 -15.42 7.09 0.91
CA SER A 77 -15.84 6.59 2.22
C SER A 77 -15.36 5.17 2.49
N ALA A 78 -15.33 4.30 1.48
CA ALA A 78 -14.82 2.94 1.58
C ALA A 78 -13.31 2.95 1.83
N ILE A 79 -12.54 3.80 1.13
CA ILE A 79 -11.09 3.93 1.34
C ILE A 79 -10.79 4.48 2.73
N ILE A 80 -11.51 5.50 3.19
CA ILE A 80 -11.38 6.07 4.53
C ILE A 80 -11.69 5.00 5.60
N GLY A 81 -12.72 4.18 5.38
CA GLY A 81 -13.03 3.05 6.26
C GLY A 81 -11.89 2.04 6.36
N ILE A 82 -11.23 1.72 5.24
CA ILE A 82 -10.04 0.84 5.24
C ILE A 82 -8.90 1.47 6.03
N ILE A 83 -8.64 2.76 5.81
CA ILE A 83 -7.57 3.50 6.49
C ILE A 83 -7.77 3.46 8.01
N ARG A 84 -8.99 3.73 8.49
CA ARG A 84 -9.31 3.84 9.92
C ARG A 84 -9.43 2.51 10.65
N TYR A 85 -10.08 1.53 10.04
CA TYR A 85 -10.46 0.29 10.74
C TYR A 85 -9.61 -0.92 10.38
N TYR A 86 -8.95 -0.91 9.21
CA TYR A 86 -8.24 -2.07 8.68
C TYR A 86 -6.73 -1.85 8.51
N THR A 87 -6.24 -0.62 8.70
CA THR A 87 -4.80 -0.32 8.65
C THR A 87 -4.35 0.42 9.92
N ARG A 88 -3.22 -0.02 10.50
CA ARG A 88 -2.53 0.70 11.58
C ARG A 88 -1.04 0.75 11.26
N GLU A 89 -0.68 1.62 10.32
CA GLU A 89 0.70 1.83 9.88
C GLU A 89 0.94 3.28 9.48
N ALA A 90 2.18 3.74 9.50
CA ALA A 90 2.55 5.07 8.98
C ALA A 90 2.57 5.12 7.44
N GLY A 91 2.85 4.00 6.80
CA GLY A 91 2.91 3.86 5.33
C GLY A 91 1.56 3.52 4.69
N VAL A 92 1.65 2.95 3.48
CA VAL A 92 0.50 2.53 2.65
C VAL A 92 0.57 1.07 2.17
N ARG A 93 1.45 0.25 2.75
CA ARG A 93 1.63 -1.16 2.37
C ARG A 93 0.41 -2.00 2.73
N SER A 94 -0.09 -1.89 3.96
CA SER A 94 -1.33 -2.55 4.41
C SER A 94 -2.53 -2.00 3.63
N LEU A 95 -2.58 -0.70 3.36
CA LEU A 95 -3.62 -0.11 2.52
C LEU A 95 -3.64 -0.71 1.10
N GLU A 96 -2.48 -0.85 0.45
CA GLU A 96 -2.35 -1.51 -0.85
C GLU A 96 -2.82 -2.98 -0.78
N ARG A 97 -2.50 -3.71 0.30
CA ARG A 97 -2.94 -5.10 0.48
C ARG A 97 -4.45 -5.22 0.60
N GLU A 98 -5.11 -4.36 1.36
CA GLU A 98 -6.57 -4.38 1.52
C GLU A 98 -7.27 -4.00 0.20
N ILE A 99 -6.77 -3.00 -0.54
CA ILE A 99 -7.28 -2.66 -1.87
C ILE A 99 -7.11 -3.85 -2.84
N SER A 100 -5.97 -4.53 -2.79
CA SER A 100 -5.69 -5.72 -3.60
C SER A 100 -6.66 -6.87 -3.29
N LYS A 101 -6.99 -7.09 -2.00
CA LYS A 101 -8.00 -8.08 -1.59
C LYS A 101 -9.39 -7.72 -2.13
N LEU A 102 -9.77 -6.45 -2.08
CA LEU A 102 -11.04 -5.98 -2.64
C LEU A 102 -11.12 -6.22 -4.15
N CYS A 103 -10.06 -5.87 -4.90
CA CYS A 103 -10.01 -6.11 -6.34
C CYS A 103 -10.15 -7.61 -6.67
N ARG A 104 -9.44 -8.49 -5.96
CA ARG A 104 -9.56 -9.96 -6.15
C ARG A 104 -10.97 -10.47 -5.86
N LYS A 105 -11.62 -9.98 -4.81
CA LYS A 105 -13.00 -10.35 -4.48
C LYS A 105 -13.98 -9.88 -5.56
N ALA A 106 -13.80 -8.66 -6.07
CA ALA A 106 -14.61 -8.13 -7.17
C ALA A 106 -14.49 -8.99 -8.44
N VAL A 107 -13.25 -9.35 -8.83
CA VAL A 107 -13.02 -10.25 -9.99
C VAL A 107 -13.72 -11.59 -9.79
N LYS A 108 -13.56 -12.23 -8.62
CA LYS A 108 -14.20 -13.52 -8.34
C LYS A 108 -15.73 -13.42 -8.43
N GLN A 109 -16.31 -12.34 -7.92
CA GLN A 109 -17.76 -12.13 -7.95
C GLN A 109 -18.26 -11.91 -9.38
N LEU A 110 -17.56 -11.09 -10.18
CA LEU A 110 -17.90 -10.87 -11.60
C LEU A 110 -17.83 -12.16 -12.42
N LEU A 111 -16.89 -13.07 -12.12
CA LEU A 111 -16.77 -14.35 -12.81
C LEU A 111 -17.85 -15.37 -12.42
N LEU A 112 -18.28 -15.37 -11.15
CA LEU A 112 -19.28 -16.31 -10.65
C LEU A 112 -20.71 -15.88 -11.02
N ASP A 113 -21.01 -14.58 -10.94
CA ASP A 113 -22.33 -14.03 -11.24
C ASP A 113 -22.43 -13.64 -12.72
N LYS A 114 -22.72 -14.62 -13.59
CA LYS A 114 -22.93 -14.41 -15.04
C LYS A 114 -24.10 -13.48 -15.40
N SER A 115 -24.94 -13.07 -14.45
CA SER A 115 -26.01 -12.08 -14.68
C SER A 115 -25.50 -10.62 -14.61
N LEU A 116 -24.27 -10.41 -14.12
CA LEU A 116 -23.67 -9.09 -13.90
C LEU A 116 -22.72 -8.65 -15.05
N ASN A 117 -22.79 -9.30 -16.22
CA ASN A 117 -21.88 -9.11 -17.36
C ASN A 117 -21.74 -7.66 -17.90
N THR A 118 -22.47 -6.68 -17.34
CA THR A 118 -22.30 -5.26 -17.67
C THR A 118 -22.54 -4.32 -16.47
N SER A 119 -22.78 -4.84 -15.27
CA SER A 119 -23.11 -3.99 -14.11
C SER A 119 -21.86 -3.58 -13.37
N LYS A 120 -21.57 -2.27 -13.39
CA LYS A 120 -20.55 -1.59 -12.58
C LYS A 120 -20.66 -2.05 -11.13
N LEU A 121 -19.60 -2.62 -10.56
CA LEU A 121 -19.56 -2.96 -9.14
C LEU A 121 -19.12 -1.72 -8.36
N THR A 122 -20.06 -1.09 -7.65
CA THR A 122 -19.76 0.04 -6.76
C THR A 122 -19.56 -0.48 -5.34
N VAL A 123 -18.33 -0.40 -4.84
CA VAL A 123 -18.00 -0.79 -3.47
C VAL A 123 -18.23 0.39 -2.54
N ARG A 124 -19.30 0.30 -1.76
CA ARG A 124 -19.62 1.18 -0.64
C ARG A 124 -19.10 0.61 0.68
N ILE A 125 -18.95 1.47 1.68
CA ILE A 125 -18.50 1.09 3.03
C ILE A 125 -19.31 -0.08 3.64
N CYS A 126 -20.61 -0.15 3.36
CA CYS A 126 -21.50 -1.23 3.81
C CYS A 126 -21.12 -2.60 3.23
N MET A 127 -20.65 -2.63 1.98
CA MET A 127 -20.26 -3.86 1.29
C MET A 127 -18.94 -4.43 1.85
N ILE A 128 -18.07 -3.59 2.40
CA ILE A 128 -16.83 -4.03 3.05
C ILE A 128 -17.14 -4.85 4.31
N ILE A 129 -18.09 -4.42 5.14
CA ILE A 129 -18.46 -5.13 6.37
C ILE A 129 -18.99 -6.53 6.06
N SER A 130 -19.86 -6.66 5.04
CA SER A 130 -20.37 -7.95 4.57
C SER A 130 -19.29 -8.82 3.90
N ALA A 131 -18.40 -8.22 3.11
CA ALA A 131 -17.31 -8.95 2.47
C ALA A 131 -16.27 -9.47 3.47
N TYR A 132 -16.06 -8.80 4.61
CA TYR A 132 -15.15 -9.26 5.66
C TYR A 132 -15.80 -10.27 6.62
N SER A 133 -17.11 -10.25 6.85
CA SER A 133 -17.76 -11.25 7.71
C SER A 133 -17.63 -12.68 7.17
N ALA A 134 -17.63 -12.85 5.84
CA ALA A 134 -17.49 -14.16 5.19
C ALA A 134 -16.05 -14.71 5.19
N SER A 135 -15.03 -13.86 5.34
CA SER A 135 -13.61 -14.27 5.32
C SER A 135 -12.91 -14.17 6.68
N THR A 136 -13.58 -13.67 7.72
CA THR A 136 -12.97 -13.38 9.03
C THR A 136 -13.70 -14.15 10.14
N MET A 137 -13.58 -15.48 10.14
CA MET A 137 -13.79 -16.28 11.35
C MET A 137 -12.56 -16.27 12.27
N ALA A 138 -11.57 -15.39 12.04
CA ALA A 138 -10.42 -15.22 12.92
C ALA A 138 -10.06 -13.74 13.10
N ALA A 139 -10.08 -13.33 14.37
CA ALA A 139 -9.69 -12.04 14.96
C ALA A 139 -10.77 -10.93 15.04
N PRO A 140 -11.49 -10.83 16.17
CA PRO A 140 -12.25 -9.64 16.52
C PRO A 140 -11.29 -8.57 17.09
N ILE A 141 -11.15 -7.43 16.43
CA ILE A 141 -10.55 -6.21 17.03
C ILE A 141 -11.64 -5.14 17.14
N VAL A 142 -12.81 -5.53 17.68
CA VAL A 142 -13.84 -4.61 18.17
C VAL A 142 -14.35 -5.11 19.52
N ARG A 143 -13.49 -5.02 20.54
CA ARG A 143 -13.85 -4.86 21.96
C ARG A 143 -12.68 -4.03 22.50
N THR A 144 -12.83 -2.80 22.95
CA THR A 144 -13.78 -2.33 23.97
C THR A 144 -14.06 -0.84 23.77
N ALA A 145 -15.32 -0.50 23.52
CA ALA A 145 -15.87 0.75 24.05
C ALA A 145 -15.96 0.57 25.57
N SER A 146 -15.06 1.21 26.31
CA SER A 146 -15.26 1.43 27.74
C SER A 146 -15.90 2.79 27.87
N VAL A 147 -17.23 2.78 28.02
CA VAL A 147 -17.96 3.86 28.68
C VAL A 147 -17.43 3.93 30.11
N ARG A 148 -16.71 5.00 30.44
CA ARG A 148 -16.68 5.64 31.76
C ARG A 148 -16.34 7.10 31.56
#